data_AF-A0A9D2JCW4-F1
#
_entry.id   AF-A0A9D2JCW4-F1
#
_cell.length_a   1.000
_cell.length_b   1.000
_cell.length_c   1.000
_cell.angle_alpha   90.00
_cell.angle_beta   90.00
_cell.angle_gamma   90.00
#
_symmetry.space_group_name_H-M   'P 1'
#
loop_
_entity.id
_entity.type
_entity.pdbx_description
1 polymer ?
#
loop_
_entity_poly.entity_id
_entity_poly.type
_entity_poly.pdbx_seq_one_letter_code
_entity_poly.pdbx_strand_id
1 'polypeptide(L)'
;MKIEKISDNQIRCTLNSSDLTDRQLNLGELAYGSDKARRLFREMMQQAFNDFGFEAEDNPLMVEAIPLSNDSIMLIITKVDDPEELD
;
A
#
# COMPACT_ATOMS: atom_id res chain seq x y z
N MET A 1 -0.80 -10.84 -4.30
CA MET A 1 -0.70 -9.77 -3.29
C MET A 1 -0.81 -10.39 -1.92
N LYS A 2 0.07 -10.05 -0.98
CA LYS A 2 0.04 -10.54 0.40
C LYS A 2 -0.04 -9.36 1.36
N ILE A 3 -1.03 -9.33 2.24
CA ILE A 3 -1.20 -8.29 3.27
C ILE A 3 -0.91 -8.87 4.65
N GLU A 4 -0.21 -8.10 5.47
CA GLU A 4 0.13 -8.42 6.85
C GLU A 4 -0.16 -7.20 7.72
N LYS A 5 -0.91 -7.39 8.82
CA LYS A 5 -1.09 -6.35 9.84
C LYS A 5 0.19 -6.25 10.68
N ILE A 6 0.77 -5.04 10.75
CA ILE A 6 1.92 -4.76 11.60
C ILE A 6 1.45 -4.19 12.95
N SER A 7 0.49 -3.28 12.91
CA SER A 7 -0.18 -2.71 14.08
C SER A 7 -1.59 -2.22 13.69
N ASP A 8 -2.32 -1.61 14.62
CA ASP A 8 -3.61 -0.96 14.30
C ASP A 8 -3.46 0.23 13.35
N ASN A 9 -2.26 0.85 13.32
CA ASN A 9 -1.94 2.02 12.50
C ASN A 9 -1.07 1.69 11.28
N GLN A 10 -0.63 0.43 11.12
CA GLN A 10 0.28 0.07 10.04
C GLN A 10 -0.01 -1.30 9.45
N ILE A 11 -0.04 -1.36 8.11
CA ILE A 11 -0.08 -2.61 7.34
C ILE A 11 1.10 -2.67 6.38
N ARG A 12 1.48 -3.90 6.06
CA ARG A 12 2.46 -4.22 5.03
C ARG A 12 1.79 -5.00 3.93
N CYS A 13 2.05 -4.60 2.69
CA CYS A 13 1.64 -5.35 1.51
C CYS A 13 2.88 -5.74 0.71
N THR A 14 2.94 -6.97 0.23
CA THR A 14 3.98 -7.42 -0.70
C THR A 14 3.35 -7.80 -2.02
N LEU A 15 3.86 -7.21 -3.10
CA LEU A 15 3.49 -7.48 -4.49
C LEU A 15 4.67 -8.18 -5.16
N ASN A 16 4.42 -9.35 -5.73
CA ASN A 16 5.45 -10.05 -6.52
C ASN A 16 5.43 -9.61 -7.99
N SER A 17 6.41 -10.05 -8.77
CA SER A 17 6.52 -9.72 -10.20
C SER A 17 5.24 -10.04 -11.00
N SER A 18 4.57 -11.16 -10.69
CA SER A 18 3.30 -11.54 -11.33
C SER A 18 2.19 -10.54 -10.99
N ASP A 19 2.05 -10.16 -9.72
CA ASP A 19 1.06 -9.18 -9.28
C ASP A 19 1.19 -7.83 -10.00
N LEU A 20 2.43 -7.40 -10.25
CA LEU A 20 2.75 -6.16 -10.96
C LEU A 20 2.45 -6.28 -12.46
N THR A 21 2.84 -7.41 -13.06
CA THR A 21 2.63 -7.67 -14.48
C THR A 21 1.15 -7.79 -14.83
N ASP A 22 0.37 -8.55 -14.04
CA ASP A 22 -1.06 -8.76 -14.24
C ASP A 22 -1.84 -7.44 -14.17
N ARG A 23 -1.34 -6.49 -13.38
CA ARG A 23 -1.93 -5.15 -13.20
C ARG A 23 -1.32 -4.08 -14.10
N GLN A 24 -0.33 -4.45 -14.93
CA GLN A 24 0.46 -3.53 -15.76
C GLN A 24 0.97 -2.32 -14.97
N LEU A 25 1.43 -2.58 -13.74
CA LEU A 25 1.94 -1.57 -12.83
C LEU A 25 3.46 -1.50 -12.90
N ASN A 26 3.99 -0.28 -12.89
CA ASN A 26 5.41 -0.02 -12.69
C ASN A 26 5.62 0.85 -11.44
N LEU A 27 6.84 0.84 -10.89
CA LEU A 27 7.20 1.62 -9.69
C LEU A 27 6.94 3.13 -9.85
N GLY A 28 7.17 3.68 -11.05
CA GLY A 28 6.93 5.10 -11.32
C GLY A 28 5.44 5.47 -11.22
N GLU A 29 4.54 4.62 -11.72
CA GLU A 29 3.10 4.85 -11.69
C GLU A 29 2.52 4.88 -10.28
N LEU A 30 3.15 4.19 -9.32
CA LEU A 30 2.77 4.23 -7.90
C LEU A 30 3.01 5.61 -7.30
N ALA A 31 4.14 6.24 -7.64
CA ALA A 31 4.52 7.56 -7.12
C ALA A 31 3.65 8.70 -7.65
N TYR A 32 3.20 8.62 -8.91
CA TYR A 32 2.39 9.67 -9.55
C TYR A 32 0.88 9.48 -9.39
N GLY A 33 0.44 8.49 -8.62
CA GLY A 33 -0.99 8.31 -8.30
C GLY A 33 -1.86 8.06 -9.52
N SER A 34 -1.39 7.24 -10.47
CA SER A 34 -2.16 6.84 -11.65
C SER A 34 -3.48 6.15 -11.27
N ASP A 35 -4.44 6.06 -12.19
CA ASP A 35 -5.70 5.36 -11.93
C ASP A 35 -5.50 3.89 -11.54
N LYS A 36 -4.46 3.25 -12.08
CA LYS A 36 -4.08 1.88 -11.70
C LYS A 36 -3.55 1.82 -10.27
N ALA A 37 -2.69 2.76 -9.88
CA ALA A 37 -2.17 2.85 -8.51
C ALA A 37 -3.32 3.08 -7.51
N ARG A 38 -4.23 4.02 -7.81
CA ARG A 38 -5.43 4.27 -6.99
C ARG A 38 -6.30 3.04 -6.84
N ARG A 39 -6.48 2.26 -7.92
CA ARG A 39 -7.22 1.00 -7.88
C ARG A 39 -6.54 -0.03 -6.98
N LEU A 40 -5.22 -0.19 -7.11
CA LEU A 40 -4.45 -1.08 -6.25
C LEU A 40 -4.61 -0.70 -4.77
N PHE A 41 -4.49 0.58 -4.42
CA PHE A 41 -4.66 1.02 -3.03
C PHE A 41 -6.06 0.73 -2.51
N ARG A 42 -7.11 0.94 -3.31
CA ARG A 42 -8.47 0.57 -2.92
C ARG A 42 -8.63 -0.93 -2.66
N GLU A 43 -8.12 -1.78 -3.56
CA GLU A 43 -8.17 -3.24 -3.39
C GLU A 43 -7.41 -3.67 -2.13
N MET A 44 -6.26 -3.05 -1.87
CA MET A 44 -5.43 -3.33 -0.70
C MET A 44 -6.11 -2.92 0.60
N MET A 45 -6.69 -1.71 0.66
CA MET A 45 -7.42 -1.23 1.83
C MET A 45 -8.67 -2.07 2.10
N GLN A 46 -9.40 -2.46 1.05
CA GLN A 46 -10.57 -3.32 1.19
C GLN A 46 -10.18 -4.70 1.74
N GLN A 47 -9.10 -5.30 1.24
CA GLN A 47 -8.61 -6.57 1.76
C GLN A 47 -8.10 -6.43 3.20
N ALA A 48 -7.37 -5.37 3.53
CA ALA A 48 -6.88 -5.13 4.88
C ALA A 48 -8.03 -4.91 5.89
N PHE A 49 -9.11 -4.25 5.46
CA PHE A 49 -10.34 -4.13 6.24
C PHE A 49 -10.99 -5.50 6.49
N ASN A 50 -11.20 -6.29 5.43
CA ASN A 50 -11.87 -7.59 5.55
C ASN A 50 -11.08 -8.59 6.40
N ASP A 51 -9.75 -8.63 6.24
CA ASP A 51 -8.90 -9.63 6.88
C ASP A 51 -8.50 -9.21 8.31
N PHE A 52 -8.38 -7.91 8.57
CA PHE A 52 -7.74 -7.40 9.80
C PHE A 52 -8.50 -6.26 10.51
N GLY A 53 -9.63 -5.79 9.96
CA GLY A 53 -10.33 -4.62 10.45
C GLY A 53 -9.53 -3.32 10.29
N PHE A 54 -8.57 -3.28 9.36
CA PHE A 54 -7.76 -2.08 9.14
C PHE A 54 -8.55 -1.05 8.34
N GLU A 55 -9.01 0.00 9.01
CA GLU A 55 -9.71 1.13 8.40
C GLU A 55 -8.78 2.34 8.28
N ALA A 56 -8.72 2.94 7.10
CA ALA A 56 -8.30 4.32 6.99
C ALA A 56 -9.50 5.17 7.39
N GLU A 57 -9.62 5.45 8.69
CA GLU A 57 -10.41 6.59 9.18
C GLU A 57 -9.92 7.84 8.42
N ASP A 58 -10.68 8.95 8.36
CA ASP A 58 -10.41 10.14 7.50
C ASP A 58 -9.00 10.79 7.65
N ASN A 59 -8.14 10.20 8.46
CA ASN A 59 -6.72 10.43 8.61
C ASN A 59 -5.94 10.21 7.29
N PRO A 60 -4.96 11.09 7.00
CA PRO A 60 -4.03 10.88 5.90
C PRO A 60 -3.28 9.54 6.02
N LEU A 61 -2.96 8.93 4.88
CA LEU A 61 -2.14 7.71 4.82
C LEU A 61 -0.79 8.04 4.20
N MET A 62 0.28 7.58 4.85
CA MET A 62 1.62 7.55 4.25
C MET A 62 1.83 6.20 3.59
N VAL A 63 2.36 6.21 2.37
CA VAL A 63 2.69 5.00 1.61
C VAL A 63 4.16 5.03 1.25
N GLU A 64 4.90 4.04 1.74
CA GLU A 64 6.31 3.83 1.41
C GLU A 64 6.45 2.62 0.49
N ALA A 65 7.17 2.77 -0.62
CA ALA A 65 7.45 1.69 -1.56
C ALA A 65 8.93 1.29 -1.50
N ILE A 66 9.18 0.07 -1.04
CA ILE A 66 10.52 -0.50 -0.89
C ILE A 66 10.68 -1.60 -1.95
N PRO A 67 11.55 -1.42 -2.96
CA PRO A 67 11.86 -2.48 -3.91
C PRO A 67 12.57 -3.63 -3.20
N LEU A 68 12.18 -4.86 -3.52
CA LEU A 68 12.79 -6.10 -3.05
C LEU A 68 13.45 -6.83 -4.21
N SER A 69 14.17 -7.92 -3.90
CA SER A 69 14.69 -8.84 -4.93
C SER A 69 13.57 -9.47 -5.78
N ASN A 70 13.91 -9.96 -6.97
CA ASN A 70 13.00 -10.67 -7.89
C ASN A 70 11.81 -9.83 -8.38
N ASP A 71 12.04 -8.55 -8.69
CA ASP A 71 11.02 -7.61 -9.17
C ASP A 71 9.77 -7.56 -8.28
N SER A 72 9.97 -7.72 -6.97
CA SER A 72 8.90 -7.59 -5.99
C SER A 72 9.00 -6.26 -5.27
N ILE A 73 7.87 -5.77 -4.75
CA ILE A 73 7.77 -4.49 -4.06
C ILE A 73 7.05 -4.72 -2.74
N MET A 74 7.60 -4.16 -1.67
CA MET A 74 6.92 -4.02 -0.40
C MET A 74 6.33 -2.61 -0.30
N LEU A 75 5.05 -2.53 0.06
CA LEU A 75 4.37 -1.31 0.40
C LEU A 75 4.11 -1.30 1.90
N ILE A 76 4.50 -0.23 2.57
CA ILE A 76 4.14 0.02 3.97
C ILE A 76 3.14 1.17 3.99
N ILE A 77 1.97 0.93 4.56
CA ILE A 77 0.91 1.91 4.71
C ILE A 77 0.75 2.22 6.18
N THR A 78 0.90 3.49 6.53
CA THR A 78 0.82 3.99 7.90
C THR A 78 -0.27 5.04 7.99
N LYS A 79 -1.15 4.94 8.98
CA LYS A 79 -2.09 6.01 9.34
C LYS A 79 -1.29 7.14 9.97
N VAL A 80 -1.47 8.34 9.44
CA VAL A 80 -0.78 9.53 9.93
C VAL A 80 -1.75 10.26 10.85
N ASP A 81 -1.41 10.29 12.14
CA ASP A 81 -2.24 10.94 13.15
C ASP A 81 -2.09 12.48 13.11
N ASP A 82 -0.91 12.97 12.71
CA ASP A 82 -0.66 14.40 12.45
C ASP A 82 0.19 14.58 11.17
N PRO A 83 -0.40 15.10 10.07
CA PRO A 83 0.34 15.35 8.83
C PRO A 83 1.41 16.45 8.96
N GLU A 84 1.40 17.25 10.02
CA GLU A 84 2.40 18.30 10.29
C GLU A 84 3.68 17.75 10.94
N GLU A 85 3.71 16.49 11.41
CA GLU A 85 4.94 15.82 11.88
C GLU A 85 5.80 15.25 10.73
N LEU A 86 5.32 15.35 9.49
CA LEU A 86 6.01 14.89 8.27
C LEU A 86 6.89 16.01 7.67
N ASP A 87 7.82 16.54 8.46
CA ASP A 87 8.83 17.54 8.05
C ASP A 87 10.19 16.90 7.72
#